data_AF-A0A915YYD3-F1
#
_entry.id   AF-A0A915YYD3-F1
#
_cell.length_a   1.000
_cell.length_b   1.000
_cell.length_c   1.000
_cell.angle_alpha   90.00
_cell.angle_beta   90.00
_cell.angle_gamma   90.00
#
_symmetry.space_group_name_H-M   'P 1'
#
loop_
_entity.id
_entity.type
_entity.pdbx_description
1 polymer ?
#
loop_
_entity_poly.entity_id
_entity_poly.type
_entity_poly.pdbx_seq_one_letter_code
_entity_poly.pdbx_strand_id
1 'polypeptide(L)'
;MKKKFYLHSIILEARSAYFEDTSVNVFNILLVRYIYDELCDYVQYYLIEHHQTWLFQNFVLTQQVNFKYSEFTILQDYWIATVCIQPEIIIFEATDFTSIGKEVLLSLYRNENLYIEEYELWDHIIRWVKLKIPNHQKKLKLDIK
;
A
#
# COMPACT_ATOMS: atom_id res chain seq x y z
N MET A 1 -10.79 -35.19 -11.42
CA MET A 1 -11.67 -34.91 -10.27
C MET A 1 -10.98 -34.33 -9.03
N LYS A 2 -9.64 -34.27 -8.92
CA LYS A 2 -8.92 -33.74 -7.74
C LYS A 2 -8.84 -32.21 -7.60
N LYS A 3 -8.93 -31.44 -8.70
CA LYS A 3 -8.74 -29.97 -8.67
C LYS A 3 -9.81 -29.21 -7.87
N LYS A 4 -11.05 -29.69 -7.86
CA LYS A 4 -12.18 -29.01 -7.19
C LYS A 4 -12.06 -29.01 -5.66
N PHE A 5 -11.42 -30.04 -5.09
CA PHE A 5 -11.17 -30.15 -3.65
C PHE A 5 -10.00 -29.28 -3.19
N TYR A 6 -8.97 -29.12 -4.03
CA TYR A 6 -7.84 -28.25 -3.73
C TYR A 6 -8.24 -26.78 -3.70
N LEU A 7 -9.07 -26.35 -4.67
CA LEU A 7 -9.64 -24.99 -4.68
C LEU A 7 -10.49 -24.74 -3.42
N HIS A 8 -11.32 -25.72 -3.03
CA HIS A 8 -12.17 -25.60 -1.85
C HIS A 8 -11.37 -25.57 -0.56
N SER A 9 -10.25 -26.33 -0.46
CA SER A 9 -9.38 -26.27 0.72
C SER A 9 -8.61 -24.96 0.80
N ILE A 10 -8.11 -24.42 -0.33
CA ILE A 10 -7.46 -23.09 -0.36
C ILE A 10 -8.46 -22.00 0.03
N ILE A 11 -9.70 -22.05 -0.47
CA ILE A 11 -10.73 -21.06 -0.11
C ILE A 11 -11.15 -21.21 1.36
N LEU A 12 -11.23 -22.42 1.90
CA LEU A 12 -11.51 -22.65 3.33
C LEU A 12 -10.35 -22.25 4.25
N GLU A 13 -9.10 -22.52 3.84
CA GLU A 13 -7.88 -22.04 4.49
C GLU A 13 -7.79 -20.52 4.42
N ALA A 14 -8.28 -19.92 3.33
CA ALA A 14 -8.33 -18.48 3.18
C ALA A 14 -9.44 -17.79 3.98
N ARG A 15 -10.51 -18.52 4.34
CA ARG A 15 -11.54 -18.04 5.27
C ARG A 15 -11.16 -18.21 6.75
N SER A 16 -10.05 -18.88 7.04
CA SER A 16 -9.52 -18.99 8.39
C SER A 16 -8.84 -17.67 8.81
N ALA A 17 -8.69 -17.45 10.11
CA ALA A 17 -8.12 -16.27 10.78
C ALA A 17 -6.67 -15.90 10.38
N TYR A 18 -6.12 -16.47 9.30
CA TYR A 18 -4.78 -16.22 8.78
C TYR A 18 -4.66 -14.87 8.04
N PHE A 19 -5.77 -14.25 7.65
CA PHE A 19 -5.77 -13.00 6.86
C PHE A 19 -5.55 -11.72 7.68
N GLU A 20 -5.35 -11.83 8.99
CA GLU A 20 -5.05 -10.69 9.87
C GLU A 20 -3.56 -10.32 9.90
N ASP A 21 -2.66 -11.18 9.39
CA ASP A 21 -1.21 -10.92 9.41
C ASP A 21 -0.69 -10.37 8.06
N THR A 22 0.10 -9.30 8.14
CA THR A 22 0.77 -8.62 7.02
C THR A 22 1.64 -9.56 6.20
N SER A 23 2.28 -10.55 6.83
CA SER A 23 3.12 -11.52 6.11
C SER A 23 2.30 -12.44 5.19
N VAL A 24 1.06 -12.75 5.59
CA VAL A 24 0.15 -13.66 4.88
C VAL A 24 -0.47 -12.97 3.67
N ASN A 25 -0.79 -11.69 3.75
CA ASN A 25 -1.36 -10.94 2.62
C ASN A 25 -0.39 -10.80 1.44
N VAL A 26 0.89 -10.51 1.71
CA VAL A 26 1.93 -10.45 0.68
C VAL A 26 2.20 -11.84 0.09
N PHE A 27 2.25 -12.85 0.95
CA PHE A 27 2.43 -14.24 0.52
C PHE A 27 1.28 -14.71 -0.36
N ASN A 28 0.03 -14.37 -0.03
CA ASN A 28 -1.15 -14.72 -0.83
C ASN A 28 -1.14 -14.04 -2.21
N ILE A 29 -0.79 -12.76 -2.28
CA ILE A 29 -0.63 -12.04 -3.57
C ILE A 29 0.40 -12.75 -4.46
N LEU A 30 1.55 -13.13 -3.89
CA LEU A 30 2.62 -13.80 -4.63
C LEU A 30 2.29 -15.26 -4.99
N LEU A 31 1.61 -15.99 -4.10
CA LEU A 31 1.24 -17.39 -4.27
C LEU A 31 0.20 -17.55 -5.39
N VAL A 32 -0.79 -16.67 -5.42
CA VAL A 32 -1.89 -16.71 -6.41
C VAL A 32 -1.36 -16.44 -7.82
N ARG A 33 -0.43 -15.48 -7.96
CA ARG A 33 0.30 -15.22 -9.22
C ARG A 33 0.93 -16.47 -9.82
N TYR A 34 1.49 -17.34 -8.98
CA TYR A 34 2.21 -18.54 -9.44
C TYR A 34 1.29 -19.72 -9.78
N ILE A 35 0.03 -19.71 -9.33
CA ILE A 35 -0.83 -20.90 -9.35
C ILE A 35 -1.89 -20.85 -10.45
N TYR A 36 -2.59 -19.71 -10.69
CA TYR A 36 -3.61 -19.59 -11.76
C TYR A 36 -3.97 -18.12 -12.09
N ASP A 37 -3.91 -17.74 -13.38
CA ASP A 37 -4.29 -16.40 -13.87
C ASP A 37 -5.75 -16.02 -13.52
N GLU A 38 -6.68 -16.97 -13.64
CA GLU A 38 -8.11 -16.78 -13.32
C GLU A 38 -8.35 -16.45 -11.84
N LEU A 39 -7.43 -16.84 -10.95
CA LEU A 39 -7.52 -16.56 -9.52
C LEU A 39 -6.89 -15.20 -9.17
N CYS A 40 -6.04 -14.66 -10.05
CA CYS A 40 -5.37 -13.39 -9.87
C CYS A 40 -6.41 -12.27 -9.70
N ASP A 41 -7.36 -12.16 -10.63
CA ASP A 41 -8.40 -11.13 -10.59
C ASP A 41 -9.28 -11.25 -9.34
N TYR A 42 -9.68 -12.48 -9.00
CA TYR A 42 -10.50 -12.73 -7.80
C TYR A 42 -9.81 -12.24 -6.52
N VAL A 43 -8.51 -12.49 -6.38
CA VAL A 43 -7.74 -12.08 -5.21
C VAL A 43 -7.52 -10.57 -5.18
N GLN A 44 -7.30 -9.95 -6.33
CA GLN A 44 -7.24 -8.49 -6.43
C GLN A 44 -8.55 -7.85 -5.93
N TYR A 45 -9.71 -8.33 -6.40
CA TYR A 45 -11.01 -7.86 -5.92
C TYR A 45 -11.22 -8.12 -4.43
N TYR A 46 -10.90 -9.33 -3.95
CA TYR A 46 -11.05 -9.69 -2.55
C TYR A 46 -10.25 -8.78 -1.62
N LEU A 47 -9.01 -8.45 -1.99
CA LEU A 47 -8.17 -7.53 -1.22
C LEU A 47 -8.75 -6.12 -1.17
N ILE A 48 -9.29 -5.62 -2.29
CA ILE A 48 -9.93 -4.31 -2.36
C ILE A 48 -11.19 -4.27 -1.49
N GLU A 49 -12.04 -5.30 -1.56
CA GLU A 49 -13.33 -5.32 -0.84
C GLU A 49 -13.19 -5.57 0.66
N HIS A 50 -12.23 -6.39 1.07
CA HIS A 50 -12.15 -6.88 2.46
C HIS A 50 -10.90 -6.45 3.22
N HIS A 51 -9.84 -6.03 2.52
CA HIS A 51 -8.54 -5.69 3.11
C HIS A 51 -8.04 -4.30 2.72
N GLN A 52 -8.97 -3.39 2.37
CA GLN A 52 -8.67 -2.00 2.01
C GLN A 52 -7.78 -1.29 3.06
N THR A 53 -8.12 -1.42 4.34
CA THR A 53 -7.34 -0.82 5.43
C THR A 53 -5.90 -1.35 5.45
N TRP A 54 -5.71 -2.65 5.23
CA TRP A 54 -4.38 -3.23 5.16
C TRP A 54 -3.61 -2.71 3.94
N LEU A 55 -4.28 -2.57 2.78
CA LEU A 55 -3.69 -2.03 1.56
C LEU A 55 -3.13 -0.62 1.78
N PHE A 56 -3.87 0.23 2.50
CA PHE A 56 -3.46 1.60 2.82
C PHE A 56 -2.40 1.68 3.91
N GLN A 57 -2.52 0.86 4.96
CA GLN A 57 -1.51 0.84 6.02
C GLN A 57 -0.13 0.41 5.53
N ASN A 58 -0.08 -0.46 4.51
CA ASN A 58 1.15 -0.99 3.91
C ASN A 58 1.39 -0.39 2.53
N PHE A 59 1.16 0.92 2.39
CA PHE A 59 1.10 1.60 1.10
C PHE A 59 2.36 1.41 0.26
N VAL A 60 3.54 1.56 0.85
CA VAL A 60 4.81 1.44 0.11
C VAL A 60 5.01 0.02 -0.39
N LEU A 61 4.74 -0.94 0.49
CA LEU A 61 4.88 -2.35 0.15
C LEU A 61 3.89 -2.76 -0.95
N THR A 62 2.64 -2.36 -0.82
CA THR A 62 1.59 -2.73 -1.78
C THR A 62 1.84 -2.09 -3.13
N GLN A 63 2.25 -0.82 -3.18
CA GLN A 63 2.74 -0.18 -4.40
C GLN A 63 3.86 -0.99 -5.07
N GLN A 64 4.91 -1.33 -4.31
CA GLN A 64 6.06 -2.02 -4.87
C GLN A 64 5.69 -3.38 -5.46
N VAL A 65 4.86 -4.16 -4.75
CA VAL A 65 4.37 -5.44 -5.26
C VAL A 65 3.48 -5.22 -6.48
N ASN A 66 2.55 -4.27 -6.41
CA ASN A 66 1.57 -3.99 -7.44
C ASN A 66 2.22 -3.57 -8.77
N PHE A 67 3.16 -2.63 -8.75
CA PHE A 67 3.83 -2.13 -9.96
C PHE A 67 5.02 -2.99 -10.42
N LYS A 68 5.42 -4.00 -9.64
CA LYS A 68 6.42 -4.98 -10.07
C LYS A 68 5.85 -6.01 -11.04
N TYR A 69 4.55 -6.29 -10.98
CA TYR A 69 3.89 -7.32 -11.77
C TYR A 69 2.80 -6.69 -12.66
N SER A 70 2.94 -6.82 -13.98
CA SER A 70 2.00 -6.24 -14.96
C SER A 70 0.61 -6.85 -14.91
N GLU A 71 0.46 -8.01 -14.29
CA GLU A 71 -0.78 -8.78 -14.17
C GLU A 71 -1.73 -8.23 -13.10
N PHE A 72 -1.24 -7.36 -12.21
CA PHE A 72 -2.06 -6.76 -11.15
C PHE A 72 -2.80 -5.50 -11.60
N THR A 73 -3.40 -5.54 -12.79
CA THR A 73 -4.04 -4.37 -13.41
C THR A 73 -5.20 -3.82 -12.57
N ILE A 74 -6.02 -4.67 -11.94
CA ILE A 74 -7.15 -4.24 -11.09
C ILE A 74 -6.65 -3.47 -9.86
N LEU A 75 -5.63 -4.00 -9.19
CA LEU A 75 -5.01 -3.30 -8.06
C LEU A 75 -4.28 -2.03 -8.52
N GLN A 76 -3.63 -2.02 -9.69
CA GLN A 76 -2.98 -0.82 -10.24
C GLN A 76 -3.99 0.28 -10.56
N ASP A 77 -5.10 -0.04 -11.21
CA ASP A 77 -6.16 0.91 -11.53
C ASP A 77 -6.80 1.45 -10.25
N TYR A 78 -7.11 0.55 -9.30
CA TYR A 78 -7.60 0.92 -7.98
C TYR A 78 -6.61 1.87 -7.27
N TRP A 79 -5.32 1.53 -7.30
CA TRP A 79 -4.27 2.35 -6.69
C TRP A 79 -4.23 3.75 -7.27
N ILE A 80 -4.16 3.88 -8.59
CA ILE A 80 -4.11 5.18 -9.27
C ILE A 80 -5.37 5.99 -8.96
N ALA A 81 -6.54 5.36 -9.02
CA ALA A 81 -7.80 6.03 -8.70
C ALA A 81 -7.83 6.55 -7.26
N THR A 82 -7.47 5.72 -6.27
CA THR A 82 -7.47 6.14 -4.87
C THR A 82 -6.45 7.23 -4.59
N VAL A 83 -5.24 7.11 -5.14
CA VAL A 83 -4.19 8.12 -4.94
C VAL A 83 -4.63 9.47 -5.49
N CYS A 84 -5.26 9.49 -6.67
CA CYS A 84 -5.74 10.73 -7.28
C CYS A 84 -6.95 11.32 -6.56
N ILE A 85 -7.93 10.48 -6.18
CA ILE A 85 -9.24 10.95 -5.69
C ILE A 85 -9.24 11.19 -4.18
N GLN A 86 -8.46 10.40 -3.43
CA GLN A 86 -8.43 10.43 -1.96
C GLN A 86 -6.99 10.42 -1.44
N PRO A 87 -6.16 11.40 -1.83
CA PRO A 87 -4.77 11.46 -1.40
C PRO A 87 -4.63 11.52 0.12
N GLU A 88 -5.59 12.07 0.84
CA GLU A 88 -5.59 12.14 2.31
C GLU A 88 -5.50 10.75 2.97
N ILE A 89 -6.14 9.73 2.41
CA ILE A 89 -6.12 8.37 2.97
C ILE A 89 -4.68 7.87 3.06
N ILE A 90 -3.88 8.10 2.02
CA ILE A 90 -2.48 7.68 1.97
C ILE A 90 -1.65 8.46 2.99
N ILE A 91 -1.95 9.76 3.11
CA ILE A 91 -1.23 10.69 3.98
C ILE A 91 -1.43 10.33 5.46
N PHE A 92 -2.64 9.91 5.82
CA PHE A 92 -3.04 9.71 7.21
C PHE A 92 -3.04 8.24 7.66
N GLU A 93 -3.30 7.30 6.76
CA GLU A 93 -3.47 5.89 7.12
C GLU A 93 -2.23 5.03 6.85
N ALA A 94 -1.30 5.47 5.99
CA ALA A 94 -0.10 4.69 5.67
C ALA A 94 0.89 4.68 6.84
N THR A 95 1.12 3.49 7.40
CA THR A 95 2.05 3.29 8.52
C THR A 95 3.50 3.24 8.04
N ASP A 96 3.72 2.82 6.81
CA ASP A 96 5.02 2.71 6.15
C ASP A 96 5.39 3.96 5.33
N PHE A 97 4.60 5.03 5.43
CA PHE A 97 4.73 6.27 4.67
C PHE A 97 6.14 6.91 4.71
N THR A 98 6.80 6.81 5.86
CA THR A 98 8.18 7.32 6.04
C THR A 98 9.22 6.61 5.17
N SER A 99 8.88 5.42 4.67
CA SER A 99 9.70 4.61 3.76
C SER A 99 9.57 5.05 2.31
N ILE A 100 8.60 5.92 1.97
CA ILE A 100 8.46 6.41 0.60
C ILE A 100 9.74 7.15 0.18
N GLY A 101 10.27 6.75 -0.97
CA GLY A 101 11.39 7.41 -1.61
C GLY A 101 11.00 8.80 -2.13
N LYS A 102 11.92 9.76 -2.04
CA LYS A 102 11.72 11.13 -2.53
C LYS A 102 11.18 11.17 -3.96
N GLU A 103 11.71 10.34 -4.85
CA GLU A 103 11.30 10.30 -6.26
C GLU A 103 9.85 9.86 -6.44
N VAL A 104 9.39 8.88 -5.65
CA VAL A 104 7.99 8.42 -5.68
C VAL A 104 7.08 9.55 -5.21
N LEU A 105 7.43 10.20 -4.10
CA LEU A 105 6.71 11.38 -3.60
C LEU A 105 6.61 12.50 -4.64
N LEU A 106 7.71 12.84 -5.29
CA LEU A 106 7.72 13.85 -6.35
C LEU A 106 6.87 13.44 -7.56
N SER A 107 6.86 12.15 -7.92
CA SER A 107 6.01 11.66 -9.01
C SER A 107 4.52 11.76 -8.68
N LEU A 108 4.14 11.50 -7.43
CA LEU A 108 2.76 11.64 -6.95
C LEU A 108 2.32 13.10 -7.01
N TYR A 109 3.16 14.02 -6.54
CA TYR A 109 2.82 15.45 -6.47
C TYR A 109 2.85 16.15 -7.83
N ARG A 110 3.51 15.58 -8.84
CA ARG A 110 3.47 16.07 -10.22
C ARG A 110 2.21 15.65 -10.96
N ASN A 111 1.39 14.78 -10.39
CA ASN A 111 0.16 14.33 -11.02
C ASN A 111 -0.89 15.44 -10.93
N GLU A 112 -1.21 16.06 -12.07
CA GLU A 112 -2.23 17.12 -12.17
C GLU A 112 -3.64 16.64 -11.82
N ASN A 113 -3.86 15.33 -11.76
CA ASN A 113 -5.14 14.73 -11.36
C ASN A 113 -5.24 14.49 -9.85
N LEU A 114 -4.22 14.87 -9.07
CA LEU A 114 -4.22 14.73 -7.62
C LEU A 114 -5.22 15.73 -7.02
N TYR A 115 -6.29 15.21 -6.43
CA TYR A 115 -7.35 16.00 -5.80
C TYR A 115 -6.92 16.43 -4.39
N ILE A 116 -5.92 17.32 -4.31
CA ILE A 116 -5.43 17.91 -3.07
C ILE A 116 -5.12 19.39 -3.28
N GLU A 117 -5.44 20.21 -2.28
CA GLU A 117 -5.08 21.63 -2.32
C GLU A 117 -3.59 21.83 -2.02
N GLU A 118 -2.98 22.87 -2.60
CA GLU A 118 -1.54 23.11 -2.46
C GLU A 118 -1.11 23.26 -0.98
N TYR A 119 -1.94 23.91 -0.16
CA TYR A 119 -1.62 24.09 1.26
C TYR A 119 -1.63 22.77 2.05
N GLU A 120 -2.52 21.83 1.71
CA GLU A 120 -2.57 20.49 2.32
C GLU A 120 -1.37 19.65 1.89
N LEU A 121 -0.97 19.81 0.63
CA LEU A 121 0.24 19.21 0.08
C LEU A 121 1.49 19.68 0.84
N TRP A 122 1.61 20.98 1.12
CA TRP A 122 2.72 21.54 1.88
C TRP A 122 2.75 21.03 3.33
N ASP A 123 1.61 20.99 4.00
CA ASP A 123 1.49 20.41 5.34
C ASP A 123 1.93 18.95 5.37
N HIS A 124 1.56 18.20 4.33
CA HIS A 124 1.95 16.81 4.17
C HIS A 124 3.46 16.63 3.99
N ILE A 125 4.10 17.43 3.11
CA ILE A 125 5.56 17.43 2.94
C ILE A 125 6.27 17.73 4.26
N ILE A 126 5.79 18.72 5.02
CA ILE A 126 6.37 19.08 6.32
C ILE A 126 6.28 17.90 7.30
N ARG A 127 5.14 17.20 7.35
CA ARG A 127 4.99 15.99 8.19
C ARG A 127 5.95 14.89 7.76
N TRP A 128 6.06 14.61 6.46
CA TRP A 128 6.99 13.62 5.94
C TRP A 128 8.44 13.93 6.34
N VAL A 129 8.88 15.18 6.16
CA VAL A 129 10.22 15.63 6.53
C VAL A 129 10.46 15.49 8.04
N LYS A 130 9.49 15.85 8.87
CA LYS A 130 9.59 15.69 10.34
C LYS A 130 9.76 14.24 10.77
N LEU A 131 9.10 13.30 10.10
CA LEU A 131 9.21 11.87 10.40
C LEU A 131 10.55 11.29 9.90
N LYS A 132 11.07 11.76 8.77
CA LYS A 132 12.36 11.34 8.18
C LYS A 132 13.57 11.84 8.94
N ILE A 133 13.50 13.03 9.53
CA ILE A 133 14.59 13.62 10.31
C ILE A 133 14.46 13.12 11.75
N PRO A 134 15.37 12.26 12.27
CA PRO A 134 15.32 11.87 13.66
C PRO A 134 15.62 13.10 14.51
N ASN A 135 14.61 13.58 15.24
CA ASN A 135 14.66 14.57 16.33
C ASN A 135 16.00 15.33 16.47
N HIS A 136 16.26 16.31 15.60
CA HIS A 136 17.39 17.24 15.75
C HIS A 136 17.26 18.14 17.00
N GLN A 137 16.15 18.04 17.74
CA GLN A 137 15.93 18.78 18.99
C GLN A 137 16.87 18.38 20.14
N LYS A 138 17.68 17.33 20.02
CA LYS A 138 18.73 17.02 21.02
C LYS A 138 20.07 17.74 20.79
N LYS A 139 20.37 18.27 19.60
CA LYS A 139 21.67 18.93 19.35
C LYS A 139 21.72 20.41 19.73
N LEU A 140 20.60 21.13 19.71
CA LEU A 140 20.57 22.57 20.03
C LEU A 140 20.68 22.91 21.54
N LYS A 141 20.64 21.90 22.44
CA LYS A 141 20.79 22.11 23.90
C LYS A 141 22.18 21.77 24.45
N LEU A 142 23.11 21.25 23.62
CA LEU A 142 24.45 20.84 24.08
C LEU A 142 25.56 21.84 23.75
N ASP A 143 25.30 22.83 22.88
CA ASP A 143 26.29 23.83 22.44
C ASP A 143 26.13 25.20 23.13
N ILE A 144 25.37 25.27 24.23
CA ILE A 144 25.33 26.44 25.11
C ILE A 144 25.75 26.00 26.51
N LYS A 145 27.06 25.88 26.73
CA LYS A 145 27.69 25.86 28.05
C LYS A 145 29.04 26.56 28.00
#